data_AF-A0A9E5USD3-F1
#
_entry.id   AF-A0A9E5USD3-F1
#
_cell.length_a   1.000
_cell.length_b   1.000
_cell.length_c   1.000
_cell.angle_alpha   90.00
_cell.angle_beta   90.00
_cell.angle_gamma   90.00
#
_symmetry.space_group_name_H-M   'P 1'
#
loop_
_entity.id
_entity.type
_entity.pdbx_description
1 polymer ?
#
loop_
_entity_poly.entity_id
_entity_poly.type
_entity_poly.pdbx_seq_one_letter_code
_entity_poly.pdbx_strand_id
1 'polypeptide(L)'
;MPNATVAPALPTLLPDSPVIIRAIDTQISVDWQPVRPGTTFTGPQQRFYFFLDYREMRAGTLWEQRLLRDGQLVQAQTQLWGNLPPAGETFFFFGNSSGFAAGDYEIQIYLGETNVLLSRAQFTLLN
;
A
#
# COMPACT_ATOMS: atom_id res chain seq x y z
N MET A 1 21.91 -16.63 -16.98
CA MET A 1 22.19 -16.26 -15.58
C MET A 1 20.91 -16.48 -14.80
N PRO A 2 20.91 -17.08 -13.61
CA PRO A 2 19.67 -17.29 -12.89
C PRO A 2 19.18 -15.94 -12.35
N ASN A 3 18.02 -15.49 -12.83
CA ASN A 3 17.28 -14.40 -12.20
C ASN A 3 16.93 -14.84 -10.78
N ALA A 4 17.45 -14.12 -9.79
CA ALA A 4 16.95 -14.29 -8.43
C ALA A 4 15.52 -13.74 -8.41
N THR A 5 14.54 -14.64 -8.36
CA THR A 5 13.17 -14.30 -7.96
C THR A 5 13.26 -13.74 -6.54
N VAL A 6 13.19 -12.42 -6.40
CA VAL A 6 12.98 -11.81 -5.09
C VAL A 6 11.58 -12.23 -4.68
N ALA A 7 11.47 -13.11 -3.68
CA ALA A 7 10.18 -13.44 -3.10
C ALA A 7 9.52 -12.12 -2.63
N PRO A 8 8.21 -11.89 -2.89
CA PRO A 8 7.55 -10.69 -2.42
C PRO A 8 7.72 -10.62 -0.90
N ALA A 9 8.44 -9.60 -0.44
CA ALA A 9 8.70 -9.44 0.97
C ALA A 9 7.38 -9.13 1.68
N LEU A 10 7.11 -9.86 2.76
CA LEU A 10 6.06 -9.53 3.73
C LEU A 10 6.18 -8.05 4.12
N PRO A 11 5.07 -7.39 4.56
CA PRO A 11 5.13 -6.04 5.10
C PRO A 11 6.28 -5.95 6.11
N THR A 12 7.26 -5.09 5.82
CA THR A 12 8.39 -4.95 6.74
C THR A 12 7.88 -4.15 7.94
N LEU A 13 7.67 -4.82 9.07
CA LEU A 13 7.36 -4.15 10.33
C LEU A 13 8.55 -3.28 10.70
N LEU A 14 8.38 -1.96 10.63
CA LEU A 14 9.20 -1.01 11.35
C LEU A 14 8.67 -1.05 12.79
N PRO A 15 9.37 -1.69 13.75
CA PRO A 15 8.91 -1.73 15.14
C PRO A 15 8.79 -0.27 15.58
N ASP A 16 7.63 0.10 16.10
CA ASP A 16 7.23 1.47 16.47
C ASP A 16 6.69 2.38 15.34
N SER A 17 6.50 1.88 14.12
CA SER A 17 5.84 2.70 13.10
C SER A 17 4.36 2.98 13.43
N PRO A 18 3.90 4.24 13.39
CA PRO A 18 2.51 4.63 13.61
C PRO A 18 1.56 4.11 12.52
N VAL A 19 2.07 3.58 11.41
CA VAL A 19 1.26 3.04 10.32
C VAL A 19 1.87 1.72 9.84
N ILE A 20 1.05 0.69 9.69
CA ILE A 20 1.45 -0.64 9.23
C ILE A 20 0.48 -1.08 8.12
N ILE A 21 1.01 -1.45 6.96
CA ILE A 21 0.20 -2.12 5.92
C ILE A 21 -0.01 -3.57 6.35
N ARG A 22 -1.26 -3.93 6.66
CA ARG A 22 -1.64 -5.28 7.11
C ARG A 22 -2.07 -6.20 5.97
N ALA A 23 -2.63 -5.64 4.89
CA ALA A 23 -3.14 -6.40 3.77
C ALA A 23 -3.17 -5.57 2.48
N ILE A 24 -3.11 -6.26 1.36
CA ILE A 24 -3.34 -5.72 0.01
C ILE A 24 -4.38 -6.60 -0.65
N ASP A 25 -5.30 -5.99 -1.40
CA ASP A 25 -6.36 -6.69 -2.11
C ASP A 25 -6.73 -5.91 -3.38
N THR A 26 -7.40 -6.57 -4.33
CA THR A 26 -8.01 -5.92 -5.49
C THR A 26 -9.50 -5.63 -5.24
N GLN A 27 -10.04 -6.11 -4.14
CA GLN A 27 -11.45 -5.96 -3.76
C GLN A 27 -11.59 -5.51 -2.31
N ILE A 28 -12.74 -4.91 -2.01
CA ILE A 28 -13.16 -4.55 -0.66
C ILE A 28 -14.61 -5.00 -0.46
N SER A 29 -14.91 -5.56 0.71
CA SER A 29 -16.26 -6.00 1.07
C SER A 29 -17.16 -4.81 1.42
N VAL A 30 -18.45 -5.07 1.57
CA VAL A 30 -19.43 -4.07 2.05
C VAL A 30 -19.14 -3.61 3.48
N ASP A 31 -18.43 -4.43 4.26
CA ASP A 31 -18.00 -4.13 5.63
C ASP A 31 -16.62 -3.45 5.68
N TRP A 32 -16.11 -2.99 4.53
CA TRP A 32 -14.83 -2.30 4.39
C TRP A 32 -13.60 -3.16 4.72
N GLN A 33 -13.70 -4.48 4.52
CA GLN A 33 -12.64 -5.45 4.78
C GLN A 33 -12.05 -6.01 3.48
N PRO A 34 -10.79 -6.47 3.47
CA PRO A 34 -10.26 -7.21 2.33
C PRO A 34 -11.08 -8.49 2.12
N VAL A 35 -11.32 -8.84 0.86
CA VAL A 35 -12.08 -10.03 0.45
C VAL A 35 -11.18 -11.25 0.30
N ARG A 36 -10.05 -11.08 -0.39
CA ARG A 36 -9.00 -12.08 -0.65
C ARG A 36 -7.64 -11.40 -0.61
N PRO A 37 -7.15 -11.04 0.59
CA PRO A 37 -5.87 -10.38 0.72
C PRO A 37 -4.75 -11.29 0.22
N GLY A 38 -3.75 -10.71 -0.44
CA GLY A 38 -2.66 -11.47 -1.03
C GLY A 38 -1.47 -10.62 -1.42
N THR A 39 -0.39 -11.31 -1.83
CA THR A 39 0.84 -10.72 -2.36
C THR A 39 1.05 -11.09 -3.83
N THR A 40 0.09 -11.77 -4.44
CA THR A 40 0.12 -12.14 -5.85
C THR A 40 -1.29 -12.03 -6.42
N PHE A 41 -1.43 -11.29 -7.51
CA PHE A 41 -2.69 -11.06 -8.20
C PHE A 41 -2.53 -11.38 -9.69
N THR A 42 -3.65 -11.62 -10.39
CA THR A 42 -3.65 -11.99 -11.81
C THR A 42 -4.63 -11.15 -12.60
N GLY A 43 -4.35 -10.93 -13.89
CA GLY A 43 -5.22 -10.26 -14.83
C GLY A 43 -5.18 -8.74 -14.73
N PRO A 44 -5.94 -8.01 -15.57
CA PRO A 44 -5.94 -6.55 -15.52
C PRO A 44 -6.56 -6.06 -14.21
N GLN A 45 -5.74 -5.41 -13.38
CA GLN A 45 -6.20 -4.77 -12.16
C GLN A 45 -6.28 -3.27 -12.39
N GLN A 46 -7.46 -2.67 -12.18
CA GLN A 46 -7.62 -1.22 -12.24
C GLN A 46 -7.45 -0.56 -10.87
N ARG A 47 -7.46 -1.36 -9.80
CA ARG A 47 -7.41 -0.87 -8.43
C ARG A 47 -6.68 -1.84 -7.52
N PHE A 48 -5.85 -1.28 -6.65
CA PHE A 48 -5.24 -1.98 -5.53
C PHE A 48 -5.62 -1.24 -4.25
N TYR A 49 -6.29 -1.96 -3.35
CA TYR A 49 -6.57 -1.53 -1.99
C TYR A 49 -5.41 -1.96 -1.10
N PHE A 50 -5.06 -1.11 -0.15
CA PHE A 50 -4.15 -1.47 0.93
C PHE A 50 -4.77 -1.04 2.25
N PHE A 51 -4.71 -1.95 3.21
CA PHE A 51 -5.34 -1.83 4.51
C PHE A 51 -4.26 -1.53 5.52
N LEU A 52 -4.57 -0.60 6.43
CA LEU A 52 -3.63 -0.06 7.39
C LEU A 52 -4.14 -0.30 8.81
N ASP A 53 -3.26 -0.77 9.67
CA ASP A 53 -3.35 -0.52 11.11
C ASP A 53 -2.61 0.79 11.38
N TYR A 54 -3.24 1.72 12.09
CA TYR A 54 -2.63 3.00 12.40
C TYR A 54 -2.82 3.39 13.86
N ARG A 55 -1.88 4.17 14.39
CA ARG A 55 -1.93 4.80 15.71
C ARG A 55 -1.25 6.16 15.65
N GLU A 56 -1.72 7.08 16.48
CA GLU A 56 -1.16 8.42 16.67
C GLU A 56 -1.15 9.31 15.40
N MET A 57 -1.82 8.89 14.33
CA MET A 57 -2.06 9.72 13.15
C MET A 57 -3.18 10.72 13.46
N ARG A 58 -2.82 11.99 13.58
CA ARG A 58 -3.76 13.07 13.91
C ARG A 58 -4.39 13.64 12.64
N ALA A 59 -5.61 14.12 12.75
CA ALA A 59 -6.25 14.86 11.67
C ALA A 59 -5.35 16.03 11.22
N GLY A 60 -5.17 16.19 9.91
CA GLY A 60 -4.27 17.20 9.35
C GLY A 60 -2.80 16.81 9.29
N THR A 61 -2.39 15.64 9.79
CA THR A 61 -1.02 15.14 9.57
C THR A 61 -0.80 14.91 8.07
N LEU A 62 0.17 15.61 7.48
CA LEU A 62 0.55 15.39 6.09
C LEU A 62 1.21 14.01 5.95
N TRP A 63 0.82 13.24 4.95
CA TRP A 63 1.39 11.93 4.66
C TRP A 63 1.34 11.65 3.15
N GLU A 64 2.15 10.71 2.71
CA GLU A 64 2.26 10.36 1.30
C GLU A 64 2.19 8.84 1.12
N GLN A 65 1.40 8.42 0.14
CA GLN A 65 1.40 7.04 -0.37
C GLN A 65 2.09 7.01 -1.73
N ARG A 66 3.05 6.10 -1.89
CA ARG A 66 3.75 5.87 -3.16
C ARG A 66 3.54 4.43 -3.61
N LEU A 67 3.35 4.25 -4.90
CA LEU A 67 3.34 2.97 -5.57
C LEU A 67 4.52 2.93 -6.53
N LEU A 68 5.35 1.91 -6.40
CA LEU A 68 6.47 1.63 -7.30
C LEU A 68 6.15 0.35 -8.08
N ARG A 69 6.60 0.27 -9.33
CA ARG A 69 6.65 -0.96 -10.13
C ARG A 69 8.08 -1.17 -10.60
N ASP A 70 8.64 -2.34 -10.33
CA ASP A 70 10.02 -2.72 -10.66
C ASP A 70 11.04 -1.67 -10.18
N GLY A 71 10.79 -1.12 -8.98
CA GLY A 71 11.61 -0.05 -8.37
C GLY A 71 11.41 1.35 -8.95
N GLN A 72 10.55 1.54 -9.94
CA GLN A 72 10.23 2.85 -10.52
C GLN A 72 8.92 3.40 -9.95
N LEU A 73 8.91 4.67 -9.55
CA LEU A 73 7.69 5.33 -9.07
C LEU A 73 6.64 5.40 -10.19
N VAL A 74 5.48 4.80 -9.96
CA VAL A 74 4.34 4.84 -10.89
C VAL A 74 3.26 5.80 -10.44
N GLN A 75 3.06 5.96 -9.14
CA GLN A 75 2.04 6.86 -8.58
C GLN A 75 2.47 7.35 -7.20
N ALA A 76 2.21 8.62 -6.91
CA ALA A 76 2.39 9.22 -5.59
C ALA A 76 1.20 10.12 -5.28
N GLN A 77 0.75 10.12 -4.03
CA GLN A 77 -0.31 11.01 -3.55
C GLN A 77 0.03 11.50 -2.16
N THR A 78 0.15 12.82 -2.03
CA THR A 78 0.31 13.52 -0.76
C THR A 78 -1.02 14.08 -0.33
N GLN A 79 -1.44 13.78 0.90
CA GLN A 79 -2.72 14.24 1.43
C GLN A 79 -2.65 14.44 2.95
N LEU A 80 -3.64 15.17 3.48
CA LEU A 80 -3.81 15.31 4.92
C LEU A 80 -4.54 14.08 5.47
N TRP A 81 -4.10 13.60 6.62
CA TRP A 81 -4.80 12.53 7.33
C TRP A 81 -6.19 13.01 7.74
N GLY A 82 -7.19 12.17 7.50
CA GLY A 82 -8.60 12.50 7.74
C GLY A 82 -8.93 12.62 9.23
N ASN A 83 -10.18 13.02 9.51
CA ASN A 83 -10.70 13.07 10.87
C ASN A 83 -11.12 11.66 11.35
N LEU A 84 -10.13 10.81 11.62
CA LEU A 84 -10.31 9.45 12.12
C LEU A 84 -9.98 9.38 13.64
N PRO A 85 -10.44 8.33 14.36
CA PRO A 85 -10.01 8.08 15.73
C PRO A 85 -8.48 8.01 15.85
N PRO A 86 -7.88 8.28 17.03
CA PRO A 86 -6.42 8.31 17.20
C PRO A 86 -5.67 7.02 16.85
N ALA A 87 -6.37 5.88 16.84
CA ALA A 87 -5.87 4.60 16.37
C ALA A 87 -7.03 3.77 15.81
N GLY A 88 -6.73 2.87 14.88
CA GLY A 88 -7.73 2.00 14.29
C GLY A 88 -7.24 1.33 13.01
N GLU A 89 -8.21 0.81 12.26
CA GLU A 89 -8.01 0.24 10.94
C GLU A 89 -8.61 1.18 9.88
N THR A 90 -7.97 1.29 8.72
CA THR A 90 -8.50 2.01 7.56
C THR A 90 -7.97 1.42 6.27
N PHE A 91 -8.41 1.92 5.12
CA PHE A 91 -7.91 1.52 3.82
C PHE A 91 -7.78 2.72 2.88
N PHE A 92 -6.88 2.58 1.92
CA PHE A 92 -6.73 3.49 0.79
C PHE A 92 -6.54 2.67 -0.48
N PHE A 93 -6.48 3.35 -1.63
CA PHE A 93 -6.29 2.67 -2.90
C PHE A 93 -5.42 3.46 -3.88
N PHE A 94 -4.78 2.71 -4.78
CA PHE A 94 -4.29 3.22 -6.05
C PHE A 94 -5.25 2.79 -7.15
N GLY A 95 -5.53 3.68 -8.10
CA GLY A 95 -6.45 3.43 -9.19
C GLY A 95 -5.88 3.91 -10.53
N ASN A 96 -6.05 3.10 -11.57
CA ASN A 96 -5.67 3.41 -12.94
C ASN A 96 -6.76 2.90 -13.89
N SER A 97 -7.41 3.81 -14.62
CA SER A 97 -8.49 3.47 -15.56
C SER A 97 -8.03 2.58 -16.71
N SER A 98 -6.78 2.69 -17.13
CA SER A 98 -6.17 1.84 -18.16
C SER A 98 -5.71 0.48 -17.64
N GLY A 99 -5.78 0.26 -16.32
CA GLY A 99 -5.22 -0.92 -15.66
C GLY A 99 -3.74 -0.79 -15.35
N PHE A 100 -3.29 -1.54 -14.35
CA PHE A 100 -1.89 -1.73 -14.00
C PHE A 100 -1.28 -2.84 -14.86
N ALA A 101 -0.05 -2.64 -15.33
CA ALA A 101 0.67 -3.67 -16.07
C ALA A 101 1.31 -4.69 -15.11
N ALA A 102 1.52 -5.93 -15.55
CA ALA A 102 2.24 -6.91 -14.75
C ALA A 102 3.64 -6.42 -14.34
N GLY A 103 4.10 -6.89 -13.19
CA GLY A 103 5.37 -6.51 -12.58
C GLY A 103 5.36 -6.67 -11.07
N ASP A 104 6.50 -6.40 -10.45
CA ASP A 104 6.65 -6.40 -9.00
C ASP A 104 6.37 -5.00 -8.46
N TYR A 105 5.44 -4.91 -7.53
CA TYR A 105 4.97 -3.65 -6.97
C TYR A 105 5.41 -3.50 -5.51
N GLU A 106 5.66 -2.25 -5.12
CA GLU A 106 5.88 -1.87 -3.73
C GLU A 106 5.02 -0.65 -3.37
N ILE A 107 4.26 -0.78 -2.29
CA ILE A 107 3.59 0.34 -1.64
C ILE A 107 4.51 0.86 -0.55
N GLN A 108 4.70 2.18 -0.51
CA GLN A 108 5.44 2.87 0.53
C GLN A 108 4.57 3.97 1.14
N ILE A 109 4.52 4.05 2.47
CA ILE A 109 3.84 5.10 3.22
C ILE A 109 4.89 5.96 3.90
N TYR A 110 4.81 7.27 3.70
CA TYR A 110 5.72 8.25 4.26
C TYR A 110 4.99 9.26 5.14
N LEU A 111 5.70 9.76 6.16
CA LEU A 111 5.26 10.89 6.95
C LEU A 111 5.67 12.21 6.27
N GLY A 112 4.66 12.96 5.82
CA GLY A 112 4.78 14.30 5.22
C GLY A 112 5.95 14.48 4.24
N GLU A 113 6.46 15.70 4.18
CA GLU A 113 7.62 16.05 3.35
C GLU A 113 8.95 15.57 3.94
N THR A 114 8.93 15.00 5.14
CA THR A 114 10.16 14.57 5.85
C THR A 114 10.79 13.30 5.29
N ASN A 115 10.15 12.64 4.30
CA ASN A 115 10.60 11.38 3.70
C ASN A 115 10.87 10.26 4.74
N VAL A 116 10.24 10.33 5.91
CA VAL A 116 10.30 9.27 6.92
C VAL A 116 9.40 8.13 6.46
N LEU A 117 9.99 7.00 6.08
CA LEU A 117 9.26 5.80 5.70
C LEU A 117 8.58 5.20 6.94
N LEU A 118 7.26 5.09 6.91
CA LEU A 118 6.43 4.50 7.97
C LEU A 118 6.14 3.03 7.69
N SER A 119 5.80 2.67 6.47
CA SER A 119 5.47 1.30 6.13
C SER A 119 5.79 1.00 4.68
N ARG A 120 6.08 -0.25 4.38
CA ARG A 120 6.12 -0.76 3.01
C ARG A 120 5.57 -2.17 2.91
N ALA A 121 5.02 -2.50 1.75
CA ALA A 121 4.56 -3.85 1.43
C ALA A 121 4.72 -4.12 -0.06
N GLN A 122 5.06 -5.36 -0.41
CA GLN A 122 5.29 -5.79 -1.78
C GLN A 122 4.22 -6.76 -2.25
N PHE A 123 3.92 -6.72 -3.54
CA PHE A 123 3.05 -7.68 -4.20
C PHE A 123 3.41 -7.80 -5.68
N THR A 124 3.04 -8.91 -6.30
CA THR A 124 3.28 -9.15 -7.73
C THR A 124 1.96 -9.15 -8.49
N LEU A 125 1.92 -8.47 -9.62
CA LEU A 125 0.84 -8.60 -10.60
C LEU A 125 1.32 -9.47 -11.77
N LEU A 126 0.61 -10.57 -11.99
CA LEU A 126 0.83 -11.47 -13.12
C LEU A 126 -0.18 -11.19 -14.24
N ASN A 127 0.21 -11.48 -15.48
CA ASN A 127 -0.70 -11.48 -16.63
C ASN A 127 -1.74 -12.60 -16.53
#